data_AF-A0A7K0VWF8-F1
#
_entry.id   AF-A0A7K0VWF8-F1
#
_cell.length_a   1.000
_cell.length_b   1.000
_cell.length_c   1.000
_cell.angle_alpha   90.00
_cell.angle_beta   90.00
_cell.angle_gamma   90.00
#
_symmetry.space_group_name_H-M   'P 1'
#
loop_
_entity.id
_entity.type
_entity.pdbx_description
1 polymer ?
#
loop_
_entity_poly.entity_id
_entity_poly.type
_entity_poly.pdbx_seq_one_letter_code
_entity_poly.pdbx_strand_id
1 'polypeptide(L)'
;MTIQHIEIRRAHINLVSPFRTSFGVEVDRDLLYVHVVGSDEEGWGECVAMAAPLYSSEYVDGCDEVITRYLLPMITPTMTAQEFVLAASSIRGNFMAKAAVETALLDYQLRRDKMSLATFLGATQTRVASGVSVGIQSTTEELLETVSGYLAQGYVRIKLKIEPGLD
;
A
#
# COMPACT_ATOMS: atom_id res chain seq x y z
N MET A 1 -2.27 24.22 -11.33
CA MET A 1 -2.08 23.29 -10.21
C MET A 1 -3.23 23.44 -9.25
N THR A 2 -4.37 22.87 -9.60
CA THR A 2 -5.57 23.02 -8.77
C THR A 2 -6.25 21.66 -8.68
N ILE A 3 -6.24 21.10 -7.47
CA ILE A 3 -7.06 19.95 -7.07
C ILE A 3 -8.51 20.40 -7.13
N GLN A 4 -9.33 19.69 -7.89
CA GLN A 4 -10.76 19.95 -8.03
C GLN A 4 -11.54 19.22 -6.95
N HIS A 5 -11.25 17.93 -6.77
CA HIS A 5 -11.81 17.10 -5.72
C HIS A 5 -10.92 15.89 -5.44
N ILE A 6 -11.20 15.20 -4.33
CA ILE A 6 -10.53 13.97 -3.93
C ILE A 6 -11.61 12.92 -3.66
N GLU A 7 -11.40 11.72 -4.19
CA GLU A 7 -12.33 10.60 -4.05
C GLU A 7 -11.70 9.51 -3.19
N ILE A 8 -12.52 8.92 -2.33
CA ILE A 8 -12.19 7.69 -1.63
C ILE A 8 -12.84 6.54 -2.37
N ARG A 9 -12.04 5.53 -2.73
CA ARG A 9 -12.50 4.36 -3.49
C ARG A 9 -12.23 3.10 -2.68
N ARG A 10 -13.28 2.30 -2.46
CA ARG A 10 -13.17 0.95 -1.92
C ARG A 10 -13.19 -0.06 -3.03
N ALA A 11 -12.38 -1.10 -2.90
CA ALA A 11 -12.38 -2.24 -3.82
C ALA A 11 -12.16 -3.54 -3.04
N HIS A 12 -12.46 -4.65 -3.70
CA HIS A 12 -12.27 -5.97 -3.13
C HIS A 12 -11.70 -6.91 -4.18
N ILE A 13 -10.68 -7.68 -3.82
CA ILE A 13 -10.11 -8.73 -4.69
C ILE A 13 -9.91 -10.02 -3.91
N ASN A 14 -10.19 -11.16 -4.56
CA ASN A 14 -9.82 -12.46 -4.01
C ASN A 14 -8.34 -12.74 -4.28
N LEU A 15 -7.64 -13.34 -3.32
CA LEU A 15 -6.29 -13.83 -3.55
C LEU A 15 -6.33 -15.12 -4.40
N VAL A 16 -5.32 -15.30 -5.24
CA VAL A 16 -5.17 -16.53 -6.05
C VAL A 16 -5.02 -17.79 -5.19
N SER A 17 -4.48 -17.63 -3.98
CA SER A 17 -4.35 -18.66 -2.96
C SER A 17 -4.36 -18.00 -1.58
N PRO A 18 -4.91 -18.66 -0.54
CA PRO A 18 -4.82 -18.16 0.82
C PRO A 18 -3.38 -17.87 1.25
N PHE A 19 -3.17 -16.75 1.94
CA PHE A 19 -1.87 -16.34 2.47
C PHE A 19 -1.86 -16.41 3.99
N ARG A 20 -1.22 -17.45 4.54
CA ARG A 20 -1.10 -17.66 5.98
C ARG A 20 0.14 -17.00 6.57
N THR A 21 -0.06 -16.22 7.62
CA THR A 21 0.98 -15.71 8.52
C THR A 21 0.70 -16.20 9.95
N SER A 22 1.56 -15.83 10.90
CA SER A 22 1.39 -16.13 12.32
C SER A 22 0.19 -15.42 12.97
N PHE A 23 -0.42 -14.42 12.32
CA PHE A 23 -1.54 -13.65 12.85
C PHE A 23 -2.85 -13.90 12.10
N GLY A 24 -2.87 -14.77 11.10
CA GLY A 24 -4.10 -15.16 10.41
C GLY A 24 -3.89 -15.70 9.00
N VAL A 25 -5.01 -16.06 8.37
CA VAL A 25 -5.08 -16.45 6.97
C VAL A 25 -5.85 -15.37 6.23
N GLU A 26 -5.23 -14.80 5.20
CA GLU A 26 -5.87 -13.86 4.31
C GLU A 26 -6.31 -14.59 3.03
N VAL A 27 -7.55 -14.42 2.61
CA VAL A 27 -8.11 -15.06 1.39
C VAL A 27 -8.55 -14.03 0.35
N ASP A 28 -8.70 -12.78 0.77
CA ASP A 28 -9.09 -11.64 -0.03
C ASP A 28 -8.44 -10.37 0.52
N ARG A 29 -8.60 -9.26 -0.21
CA ARG A 29 -8.15 -7.94 0.20
C ARG A 29 -9.30 -6.96 0.06
N ASP A 30 -9.63 -6.31 1.19
CA ASP A 30 -10.39 -5.07 1.21
C ASP A 30 -9.41 -3.90 1.03
N LEU A 31 -9.65 -3.10 0.00
CA LEU A 31 -8.71 -2.12 -0.52
C LEU A 31 -9.31 -0.72 -0.41
N LEU A 32 -8.45 0.23 -0.08
CA LEU A 32 -8.80 1.65 0.07
C LEU A 32 -7.82 2.50 -0.74
N TYR A 33 -8.36 3.25 -1.69
CA TYR A 33 -7.60 4.16 -2.55
C TYR A 33 -8.03 5.61 -2.32
N VAL A 34 -7.05 6.51 -2.41
CA VAL A 34 -7.24 7.96 -2.49
C VAL A 34 -6.94 8.39 -3.92
N HIS A 35 -7.92 9.03 -4.56
CA HIS A 35 -7.80 9.51 -5.93
C HIS A 35 -7.91 11.05 -5.96
N VAL A 36 -6.81 11.72 -6.27
CA VAL A 36 -6.76 13.17 -6.43
C VAL A 36 -7.11 13.50 -7.87
N VAL A 37 -8.18 14.26 -8.08
CA VAL A 37 -8.58 14.75 -9.40
C VAL A 37 -8.22 16.22 -9.52
N GLY A 38 -7.24 16.50 -10.37
CA GLY A 38 -6.84 17.85 -10.71
C GLY A 38 -7.48 18.38 -11.98
N SER A 39 -7.14 19.61 -12.31
CA SER A 39 -7.59 20.29 -13.54
C SER A 39 -6.86 19.80 -14.80
N ASP A 40 -5.69 19.17 -14.65
CA ASP A 40 -4.80 18.77 -15.74
C ASP A 40 -4.32 17.31 -15.65
N GLU A 41 -4.19 16.76 -14.45
CA GLU A 41 -3.78 15.38 -14.20
C GLU A 41 -4.55 14.80 -13.00
N GLU A 42 -4.37 13.52 -12.77
CA GLU A 42 -4.86 12.79 -11.59
C GLU A 42 -3.70 12.18 -10.82
N GLY A 43 -3.94 11.76 -9.57
CA GLY A 43 -2.95 11.04 -8.76
C GLY A 43 -3.61 10.00 -7.86
N TRP A 44 -2.91 8.87 -7.68
CA TRP A 44 -3.42 7.73 -6.94
C TRP A 44 -2.52 7.34 -5.77
N GLY A 45 -3.16 7.07 -4.63
CA GLY A 45 -2.51 6.49 -3.45
C GLY A 45 -3.32 5.30 -2.94
N GLU A 46 -2.63 4.28 -2.43
CA GLU A 46 -3.24 3.08 -1.87
C GLU A 46 -2.93 3.00 -0.37
N CYS A 47 -3.97 2.77 0.45
CA CYS A 47 -3.81 2.46 1.85
C CYS A 47 -3.55 0.96 2.02
N VAL A 48 -2.47 0.63 2.73
CA VAL A 48 -2.00 -0.76 2.92
C VAL A 48 -2.58 -1.44 4.16
N ALA A 49 -3.49 -0.78 4.87
CA ALA A 49 -4.11 -1.33 6.07
C ALA A 49 -4.92 -2.59 5.73
N MET A 50 -4.86 -3.60 6.60
CA MET A 50 -5.65 -4.82 6.47
C MET A 50 -7.10 -4.57 6.90
N ALA A 51 -8.00 -5.51 6.62
CA ALA A 51 -9.39 -5.44 7.07
C ALA A 51 -9.52 -5.40 8.61
N ALA A 52 -8.58 -6.04 9.32
CA ALA A 52 -8.54 -6.10 10.78
C ALA A 52 -7.16 -5.65 11.32
N PRO A 53 -7.09 -5.13 12.55
CA PRO A 53 -5.86 -4.61 13.16
C PRO A 53 -4.97 -5.74 13.71
N LEU A 54 -4.62 -6.70 12.85
CA LEU A 54 -3.83 -7.89 13.20
C LEU A 54 -2.34 -7.69 12.94
N TYR A 55 -1.99 -6.84 11.97
CA TYR A 55 -0.60 -6.48 11.67
C TYR A 55 -0.14 -5.22 12.43
N SER A 56 -1.02 -4.24 12.53
CA SER A 56 -0.81 -2.98 13.25
C SER A 56 -2.12 -2.52 13.86
N SER A 57 -2.11 -1.41 14.60
CA SER A 57 -3.35 -0.81 15.11
C SER A 57 -4.26 -0.24 14.02
N GLU A 58 -3.73 -0.01 12.82
CA GLU A 58 -4.49 0.50 11.68
C GLU A 58 -5.19 -0.63 10.92
N TYR A 59 -6.44 -0.36 10.53
CA TYR A 59 -7.29 -1.23 9.73
C TYR A 59 -8.09 -0.38 8.75
N VAL A 60 -8.51 -0.96 7.63
CA VAL A 60 -8.99 -0.24 6.44
C VAL A 60 -10.13 0.74 6.73
N ASP A 61 -11.13 0.35 7.53
CA ASP A 61 -12.26 1.22 7.88
C ASP A 61 -11.85 2.36 8.82
N GLY A 62 -10.92 2.09 9.73
CA GLY A 62 -10.33 3.14 10.58
C GLY A 62 -9.51 4.14 9.77
N CYS A 63 -8.78 3.66 8.77
CA CYS A 63 -8.04 4.52 7.85
C CYS A 63 -8.99 5.38 7.00
N ASP A 64 -10.08 4.81 6.49
CA ASP A 64 -11.11 5.54 5.74
C ASP A 64 -11.71 6.68 6.60
N GLU A 65 -12.18 6.38 7.81
CA GLU A 65 -12.71 7.38 8.74
C GLU A 65 -11.69 8.50 9.00
N VAL A 66 -10.42 8.15 9.21
CA VAL A 66 -9.38 9.14 9.48
C VAL A 66 -9.09 10.02 8.27
N ILE A 67 -9.00 9.41 7.08
CA ILE A 67 -8.79 10.13 5.83
C ILE A 67 -9.96 11.10 5.62
N THR A 68 -11.18 10.58 5.62
CA THR A 68 -12.39 11.34 5.29
C THR A 68 -12.66 12.45 6.30
N ARG A 69 -12.57 12.16 7.60
CA ARG A 69 -12.96 13.10 8.66
C ARG A 69 -11.89 14.11 9.03
N TYR A 70 -10.61 13.75 8.92
CA TYR A 70 -9.52 14.58 9.45
C TYR A 70 -8.49 14.98 8.40
N LEU A 71 -8.10 14.08 7.48
CA LEU A 71 -7.00 14.38 6.54
C LEU A 71 -7.48 15.17 5.31
N LEU A 72 -8.58 14.75 4.67
CA LEU A 72 -9.11 15.47 3.50
C LEU A 72 -9.47 16.94 3.80
N PRO A 73 -10.09 17.28 4.95
CA PRO A 73 -10.37 18.68 5.29
C PRO A 73 -9.14 19.58 5.42
N MET A 74 -7.93 19.01 5.55
CA MET A 74 -6.69 19.79 5.60
C MET A 74 -6.20 20.22 4.21
N ILE A 75 -6.70 19.57 3.15
CA ILE A 75 -6.15 19.74 1.80
C ILE A 75 -6.67 21.02 1.16
N THR A 76 -5.75 21.84 0.67
CA THR A 76 -6.06 23.04 -0.10
C THR A 76 -5.91 22.77 -1.61
N PRO A 77 -6.55 23.56 -2.48
CA PRO A 77 -6.52 23.29 -3.92
C PRO A 77 -5.12 23.27 -4.54
N THR A 78 -4.13 23.92 -3.92
CA THR A 78 -2.75 23.99 -4.42
C THR A 78 -1.77 23.17 -3.57
N MET A 79 -2.27 22.37 -2.62
CA MET A 79 -1.43 21.67 -1.64
C MET A 79 -0.49 20.67 -2.31
N THR A 80 0.77 20.73 -1.91
CA THR A 80 1.80 19.73 -2.23
C THR A 80 1.80 18.57 -1.23
N ALA A 81 2.37 17.41 -1.60
CA ALA A 81 2.54 16.30 -0.67
C ALA A 81 3.38 16.69 0.55
N GLN A 82 4.42 17.51 0.38
CA GLN A 82 5.28 17.98 1.47
C GLN A 82 4.52 18.90 2.44
N GLU A 83 3.71 19.83 1.93
CA GLU A 83 2.85 20.68 2.76
C GLU A 83 1.80 19.85 3.50
N PHE A 84 1.24 18.83 2.85
CA PHE A 84 0.31 17.90 3.51
C PHE A 84 0.96 17.16 4.69
N VAL A 85 2.18 16.64 4.53
CA VAL A 85 2.91 15.98 5.63
C VAL A 85 3.07 16.91 6.83
N LEU A 86 3.39 18.19 6.60
CA LEU A 86 3.50 19.19 7.65
C LEU A 86 2.14 19.46 8.32
N ALA A 87 1.07 19.63 7.55
CA ALA A 87 -0.27 19.86 8.08
C ALA A 87 -0.79 18.66 8.90
N ALA A 88 -0.59 17.45 8.39
CA ALA A 88 -1.02 16.20 9.01
C ALA A 88 -0.17 15.77 10.21
N SER A 89 0.94 16.47 10.49
CA SER A 89 1.83 16.17 11.65
C SER A 89 1.14 16.32 13.01
N SER A 90 0.08 17.13 13.07
CA SER A 90 -0.75 17.33 14.27
C SER A 90 -1.59 16.09 14.61
N ILE A 91 -1.97 15.28 13.62
CA ILE A 91 -2.70 14.01 13.83
C ILE A 91 -1.72 12.98 14.38
N ARG A 92 -2.03 12.33 15.50
CA ARG A 92 -1.16 11.28 16.08
C ARG A 92 -1.37 9.94 15.38
N GLY A 93 -0.28 9.19 15.16
CA GLY A 93 -0.33 7.89 14.48
C GLY A 93 -0.90 7.98 13.06
N ASN A 94 -1.74 7.02 12.69
CA ASN A 94 -2.47 6.96 11.42
C ASN A 94 -1.54 7.04 10.20
N PHE A 95 -0.45 6.27 10.23
CA PHE A 95 0.62 6.38 9.25
C PHE A 95 0.22 5.82 7.89
N MET A 96 -0.52 4.71 7.85
CA MET A 96 -1.05 4.15 6.60
C MET A 96 -2.11 5.06 5.98
N ALA A 97 -2.96 5.67 6.80
CA ALA A 97 -3.95 6.65 6.34
C ALA A 97 -3.27 7.90 5.72
N LYS A 98 -2.27 8.46 6.42
CA LYS A 98 -1.50 9.60 5.92
C LYS A 98 -0.72 9.28 4.66
N ALA A 99 -0.06 8.12 4.63
CA ALA A 99 0.71 7.68 3.46
C ALA A 99 -0.18 7.55 2.22
N ALA A 100 -1.42 7.06 2.36
CA ALA A 100 -2.35 6.97 1.23
C ALA A 100 -2.66 8.35 0.62
N VAL A 101 -2.89 9.37 1.46
CA VAL A 101 -3.14 10.74 0.99
C VAL A 101 -1.87 11.39 0.45
N GLU A 102 -0.75 11.27 1.16
CA GLU A 102 0.55 11.81 0.76
C GLU A 102 0.97 11.27 -0.61
N THR A 103 0.86 9.96 -0.82
CA THR A 103 1.25 9.33 -2.09
C THR A 103 0.32 9.69 -3.24
N ALA A 104 -0.98 9.87 -3.00
CA ALA A 104 -1.90 10.36 -4.02
C ALA A 104 -1.58 11.80 -4.45
N LEU A 105 -1.28 12.68 -3.50
CA LEU A 105 -0.82 14.04 -3.78
C LEU A 105 0.51 14.02 -4.54
N LEU A 106 1.45 13.17 -4.13
CA LEU A 106 2.75 13.04 -4.79
C LEU A 106 2.60 12.55 -6.24
N ASP A 107 1.79 11.52 -6.49
CA ASP A 107 1.56 11.00 -7.84
C ASP A 107 0.97 12.10 -8.75
N TYR A 108 -0.03 12.84 -8.25
CA TYR A 108 -0.60 13.99 -8.96
C TYR A 108 0.46 15.05 -9.30
N GLN A 109 1.31 15.43 -8.33
CA GLN A 109 2.40 16.39 -8.55
C GLN A 109 3.36 15.92 -9.65
N LEU A 110 3.84 14.67 -9.54
CA LEU A 110 4.85 14.14 -10.44
C LEU A 110 4.33 13.95 -11.87
N ARG A 111 3.07 13.54 -12.03
CA ARG A 111 2.41 13.44 -13.35
C ARG A 111 2.31 14.79 -14.06
N ARG A 112 1.99 15.85 -13.32
CA ARG A 112 1.98 17.22 -13.87
C ARG A 112 3.35 17.67 -14.31
N ASP A 113 4.36 17.35 -13.51
CA ASP A 113 5.76 17.67 -13.80
C ASP A 113 6.38 16.73 -14.84
N LYS A 114 5.60 15.77 -15.37
CA LYS A 114 6.05 14.75 -16.33
C LYS A 114 7.27 13.98 -15.81
N MET A 115 7.33 13.78 -14.51
CA MET A 115 8.39 13.08 -13.79
C MET A 115 7.89 11.72 -13.30
N SER A 116 8.69 10.68 -13.48
CA SER A 116 8.35 9.38 -12.88
C SER A 116 8.68 9.36 -11.39
N LEU A 117 7.92 8.59 -10.59
CA LEU A 117 8.25 8.35 -9.18
C LEU A 117 9.66 7.77 -9.01
N ALA A 118 10.10 6.91 -9.93
CA ALA A 118 11.46 6.36 -9.93
C ALA A 118 12.52 7.46 -10.06
N THR A 119 12.33 8.41 -10.98
CA THR A 119 13.22 9.57 -11.14
C THR A 119 13.23 10.45 -9.89
N PHE A 120 12.04 10.75 -9.34
CA PHE A 120 11.90 11.54 -8.13
C PHE A 120 12.65 10.92 -6.94
N LEU A 121 12.56 9.60 -6.79
CA LEU A 121 13.26 8.83 -5.75
C LEU A 121 14.76 8.59 -6.04
N GLY A 122 15.27 9.06 -7.18
CA GLY A 122 16.68 8.89 -7.56
C GLY A 122 17.05 7.46 -7.98
N ALA A 123 16.10 6.69 -8.51
CA ALA A 123 16.35 5.33 -8.98
C ALA A 123 17.44 5.31 -10.06
N THR A 124 18.45 4.45 -9.86
CA THR A 124 19.56 4.25 -10.79
C THR A 124 19.39 3.01 -11.68
N GLN A 125 18.33 2.24 -11.45
CA GLN A 125 18.06 0.98 -12.13
C GLN A 125 16.65 0.97 -12.71
N THR A 126 16.49 0.38 -13.89
CA THR A 126 15.19 0.23 -14.56
C THR A 126 14.56 -1.15 -14.35
N ARG A 127 15.28 -2.07 -13.69
CA ARG A 127 14.83 -3.41 -13.33
C ARG A 127 15.32 -3.77 -11.94
N VAL A 128 14.49 -4.47 -11.17
CA VAL A 128 14.82 -4.94 -9.82
C VAL A 128 14.58 -6.44 -9.71
N ALA A 129 15.52 -7.15 -9.10
CA ALA A 129 15.36 -8.58 -8.85
C ALA A 129 14.34 -8.78 -7.72
N SER A 130 13.30 -9.57 -7.97
CA SER A 130 12.19 -9.75 -7.03
C SER A 130 12.33 -11.05 -6.24
N GLY A 131 12.07 -10.96 -4.94
CA GLY A 131 11.85 -12.13 -4.09
C GLY A 131 10.37 -12.40 -3.88
N VAL A 132 10.05 -13.55 -3.31
CA VAL A 132 8.68 -13.94 -2.93
C VAL A 132 8.60 -14.22 -1.43
N SER A 133 7.44 -13.96 -0.83
CA SER A 133 7.12 -14.40 0.52
C SER A 133 6.18 -15.60 0.42
N VAL A 134 6.55 -16.71 1.03
CA VAL A 134 5.75 -17.94 1.09
C VAL A 134 5.10 -18.01 2.46
N GLY A 135 3.78 -18.20 2.47
CA GLY A 135 3.01 -18.39 3.70
C GLY A 135 3.32 -19.72 4.40
N ILE A 136 2.83 -19.89 5.63
CA ILE A 136 2.94 -21.15 6.36
C ILE A 136 2.08 -22.21 5.65
N GLN A 137 2.68 -23.34 5.31
CA GLN A 137 2.02 -24.48 4.68
C GLN A 137 1.63 -25.55 5.71
N SER A 138 0.76 -26.49 5.34
CA SER A 138 0.32 -27.56 6.23
C SER A 138 1.39 -28.64 6.41
N THR A 139 2.21 -28.86 5.39
CA THR A 139 3.30 -29.85 5.40
C THR A 139 4.60 -29.30 4.81
N THR A 140 5.72 -29.95 5.11
CA THR A 140 7.02 -29.63 4.51
C THR A 140 7.03 -29.95 3.02
N GLU A 141 6.33 -31.00 2.59
CA GLU A 141 6.21 -31.37 1.19
C GLU A 141 5.51 -30.29 0.36
N GLU A 142 4.38 -29.76 0.85
CA GLU A 142 3.66 -28.64 0.21
C GLU A 142 4.52 -27.37 0.15
N LEU A 143 5.30 -27.11 1.21
CA LEU A 143 6.25 -26.00 1.25
C LEU A 143 7.33 -26.14 0.17
N LEU A 144 7.94 -27.32 0.06
CA LEU A 144 8.98 -27.58 -0.93
C LEU A 144 8.44 -27.46 -2.36
N GLU A 145 7.25 -28.00 -2.64
CA GLU A 145 6.59 -27.85 -3.95
C GLU A 145 6.36 -26.36 -4.30
N THR A 146 5.81 -25.60 -3.35
CA THR A 146 5.56 -24.16 -3.52
C THR A 146 6.85 -23.39 -3.80
N VAL A 147 7.91 -23.66 -3.03
CA VAL A 147 9.21 -23.02 -3.19
C VAL A 147 9.84 -23.37 -4.53
N SER A 148 9.84 -24.65 -4.92
CA SER A 148 10.33 -25.10 -6.22
C SER A 148 9.59 -24.43 -7.38
N GLY A 149 8.27 -24.27 -7.26
CA GLY A 149 7.45 -23.54 -8.24
C GLY A 149 7.89 -22.08 -8.41
N TYR A 150 8.16 -21.36 -7.33
CA TYR A 150 8.65 -19.98 -7.42
C TYR A 150 10.08 -19.88 -7.94
N LEU A 151 10.97 -20.80 -7.55
CA LEU A 151 12.33 -20.84 -8.11
C LEU A 151 12.31 -21.08 -9.62
N ALA A 152 11.43 -21.96 -10.11
CA ALA A 152 11.25 -22.21 -11.54
C ALA A 152 10.73 -20.98 -12.31
N GLN A 153 9.99 -20.08 -11.65
CA GLN A 153 9.55 -18.79 -12.22
C GLN A 153 10.65 -17.71 -12.21
N GLY A 154 11.81 -17.97 -11.61
CA GLY A 154 12.96 -17.05 -11.60
C GLY A 154 13.00 -16.07 -10.42
N TYR A 155 12.21 -16.30 -9.35
CA TYR A 155 12.34 -15.51 -8.11
C TYR A 155 13.72 -15.73 -7.48
N VAL A 156 14.41 -14.65 -7.14
CA VAL A 156 15.83 -14.71 -6.71
C VAL A 156 16.02 -14.83 -5.20
N ARG A 157 14.94 -14.66 -4.42
CA ARG A 157 14.96 -14.74 -2.96
C ARG A 157 13.65 -15.30 -2.45
N ILE A 158 13.73 -16.28 -1.56
CA ILE A 158 12.58 -16.85 -0.85
C ILE A 158 12.57 -16.32 0.58
N LYS A 159 11.41 -15.85 1.06
CA LYS A 159 11.15 -15.58 2.48
C LYS A 159 10.05 -16.50 2.95
N LEU A 160 10.33 -17.31 3.97
CA LEU A 160 9.34 -18.17 4.60
C LEU A 160 8.68 -17.43 5.77
N LYS A 161 7.36 -17.58 5.90
CA LYS A 161 6.65 -17.22 7.13
C LYS A 161 6.84 -18.35 8.13
N ILE A 162 7.17 -17.99 9.37
CA ILE A 162 7.42 -18.92 10.47
C ILE A 162 6.49 -18.59 11.64
N GLU A 163 6.28 -19.55 12.52
CA GLU A 163 5.60 -19.40 13.81
C GLU A 163 6.18 -20.41 14.82
N PRO A 164 5.98 -20.25 16.14
CA PRO A 164 6.49 -21.23 17.10
C PRO A 164 6.05 -22.66 16.76
N GLY A 165 7.01 -23.56 16.55
CA GLY A 165 6.78 -24.94 16.10
C GLY A 165 6.87 -25.16 14.59
N LEU A 166 7.08 -24.11 13.80
CA LEU A 166 7.28 -24.12 12.34
C LEU A 166 8.32 -23.04 11.97
N ASP A 167 9.60 -23.41 11.97
CA ASP A 167 10.76 -22.51 11.74
C ASP A 167 11.69 -22.93 10.59
#